data_AF-A0A0A0EEP1-F1
#
_entry.id   AF-A0A0A0EEP1-F1
#
_cell.length_a   1.000
_cell.length_b   1.000
_cell.length_c   1.000
_cell.angle_alpha   90.00
_cell.angle_beta   90.00
_cell.angle_gamma   90.00
#
_symmetry.space_group_name_H-M   'P 1'
#
loop_
_entity.id
_entity.type
_entity.pdbx_description
1 polymer ?
#
loop_
_entity_poly.entity_id
_entity_poly.type
_entity_poly.pdbx_seq_one_letter_code
_entity_poly.pdbx_strand_id
1 'polypeptide(L)'
;MRQTLTAALFALPFLAGAALAVGDDDSPPKPTETSTECPDGYVFDKEKDGCVKSASLDLDDDQRYQAVRELAYAGRPASVLKVIDGAKAKDSPRFLTYRGFALREMGDFDGAMQAYQRALAIDPDNLLARSYMAQGLLTQDRRDEALTQLQIIEAKGGSGSWAHESLKMALRGEYTNY
;
A
#
# COMPACT_ATOMS: atom_id res chain seq x y z
N MET A 1 -11.75 68.95 -15.10
CA MET A 1 -11.17 67.80 -14.37
C MET A 1 -12.24 67.22 -13.45
N ARG A 2 -12.81 66.06 -13.80
CA ARG A 2 -13.53 65.17 -12.87
C ARG A 2 -13.63 63.80 -13.55
N GLN A 3 -13.13 62.81 -12.82
CA GLN A 3 -12.63 61.53 -13.32
C GLN A 3 -13.76 60.53 -13.58
N THR A 4 -13.53 59.68 -14.57
CA THR A 4 -14.29 58.51 -14.99
C THR A 4 -14.36 57.44 -13.87
N LEU A 5 -15.55 56.90 -13.58
CA LEU A 5 -15.73 55.68 -12.79
C LEU A 5 -16.27 54.58 -13.72
N THR A 6 -15.37 53.81 -14.31
CA THR A 6 -15.69 52.57 -15.01
C THR A 6 -15.78 51.43 -14.00
N ALA A 7 -16.98 50.86 -13.88
CA ALA A 7 -17.21 49.61 -13.19
C ALA A 7 -16.63 48.45 -14.00
N ALA A 8 -15.79 47.63 -13.38
CA ALA A 8 -15.40 46.32 -13.90
C ALA A 8 -15.46 45.31 -12.74
N LEU A 9 -16.58 44.59 -12.66
CA LEU A 9 -16.69 43.39 -11.82
C LEU A 9 -15.78 42.32 -12.42
N PHE A 10 -14.67 42.01 -11.75
CA PHE A 10 -13.91 40.79 -12.01
C PHE A 10 -14.58 39.63 -11.25
N ALA A 11 -15.42 38.87 -11.94
CA ALA A 11 -15.84 37.56 -11.48
C ALA A 11 -14.68 36.58 -11.72
N LEU A 12 -13.94 36.25 -10.67
CA LEU A 12 -12.97 35.15 -10.68
C LEU A 12 -13.75 33.82 -10.71
N PRO A 13 -13.55 32.96 -11.72
CA PRO A 13 -14.13 31.64 -11.68
C PRO A 13 -13.39 30.83 -10.61
N PHE A 14 -14.14 30.38 -9.60
CA PHE A 14 -13.71 29.27 -8.75
C PHE A 14 -13.49 28.05 -9.65
N LEU A 15 -12.24 27.82 -10.03
CA LEU A 15 -11.81 26.49 -10.45
C LEU A 15 -11.88 25.63 -9.19
N ALA A 16 -13.02 24.96 -9.02
CA ALA A 16 -13.12 23.80 -8.17
C ALA A 16 -12.05 22.82 -8.66
N GLY A 17 -10.90 22.80 -7.99
CA GLY A 17 -9.91 21.76 -8.18
C GLY A 17 -10.63 20.45 -7.91
N ALA A 18 -10.79 19.64 -8.95
CA ALA A 18 -11.16 18.26 -8.77
C ALA A 18 -10.09 17.66 -7.86
N ALA A 19 -10.43 17.41 -6.61
CA ALA A 19 -9.70 16.49 -5.77
C ALA A 19 -9.79 15.16 -6.49
N LEU A 20 -8.78 14.86 -7.31
CA LEU A 20 -8.59 13.53 -7.82
C LEU A 20 -8.45 12.65 -6.59
N ALA A 21 -9.48 11.86 -6.32
CA ALA A 21 -9.34 10.67 -5.51
C ALA A 21 -8.16 9.92 -6.12
N VAL A 22 -7.04 9.89 -5.38
CA VAL A 22 -5.91 9.03 -5.70
C VAL A 22 -6.50 7.63 -5.69
N GLY A 23 -6.87 7.12 -6.86
CA GLY A 23 -7.13 5.70 -7.02
C GLY A 23 -5.85 5.02 -6.59
N ASP A 24 -5.95 4.13 -5.61
CA ASP A 24 -4.82 3.32 -5.17
C ASP A 24 -4.23 2.65 -6.42
N ASP A 25 -3.13 3.22 -6.92
CA ASP A 25 -2.38 2.65 -8.02
C ASP A 25 -1.64 1.45 -7.44
N ASP A 26 -2.24 0.27 -7.60
CA ASP A 26 -1.68 -1.00 -7.15
C ASP A 26 -0.36 -1.37 -7.87
N SER A 27 0.13 -0.54 -8.79
CA SER A 27 1.44 -0.72 -9.42
C SER A 27 2.60 -0.64 -8.43
N PRO A 28 3.77 -1.24 -8.76
CA PRO A 28 4.95 -1.15 -7.93
C PRO A 28 5.31 0.31 -7.53
N PRO A 29 5.56 0.59 -6.25
CA PRO A 29 5.94 1.92 -5.80
C PRO A 29 7.31 2.32 -6.35
N LYS A 30 7.49 3.61 -6.62
CA LYS A 30 8.80 4.16 -6.98
C LYS A 30 9.64 4.34 -5.71
N PRO A 31 10.92 3.93 -5.69
CA PRO A 31 11.81 4.21 -4.57
C PRO A 31 11.92 5.71 -4.31
N THR A 32 11.94 6.06 -3.03
CA THR A 32 12.19 7.39 -2.47
C THR A 32 13.28 7.29 -1.39
N GLU A 33 13.62 8.43 -0.80
CA GLU A 33 14.53 8.54 0.34
C GLU A 33 14.10 7.68 1.54
N THR A 34 12.81 7.33 1.63
CA THR A 34 12.30 6.43 2.67
C THR A 34 12.93 5.04 2.59
N SER A 35 13.00 4.42 1.41
CA SER A 35 13.65 3.12 1.25
C SER A 35 15.16 3.21 1.05
N THR A 36 15.65 4.28 0.42
CA THR A 36 17.06 4.39 0.03
C THR A 36 17.97 5.01 1.09
N GLU A 37 17.45 5.86 1.98
CA GLU A 37 18.25 6.62 2.95
C GLU A 37 17.82 6.38 4.40
N CYS A 38 16.53 6.23 4.67
CA CYS A 38 16.05 6.16 6.04
C CYS A 38 16.30 4.81 6.73
N PRO A 39 16.81 4.81 7.98
CA PRO A 39 17.02 3.60 8.77
C PRO A 39 15.70 2.92 9.17
N ASP A 40 15.77 1.69 9.68
CA ASP A 40 14.58 0.92 10.07
C ASP A 40 13.73 1.64 11.12
N GLY A 41 12.43 1.77 10.84
CA GLY A 41 11.49 2.49 11.70
C GLY A 41 11.51 4.01 11.53
N TYR A 42 12.06 4.50 10.42
CA TYR A 42 11.99 5.89 10.01
C TYR A 42 11.34 6.02 8.64
N VAL A 43 10.74 7.18 8.38
CA VAL A 43 10.11 7.57 7.10
C VAL A 43 10.64 8.94 6.72
N PHE A 44 10.89 9.16 5.43
CA PHE A 44 11.33 10.46 4.95
C PHE A 44 10.16 11.45 4.96
N ASP A 45 10.34 12.56 5.67
CA ASP A 45 9.38 13.67 5.73
C ASP A 45 9.89 14.78 4.80
N LYS A 46 9.11 15.08 3.75
CA LYS A 46 9.48 16.08 2.74
C LYS A 46 9.44 17.50 3.27
N GLU A 47 8.61 17.79 4.27
CA GLU A 47 8.52 19.13 4.85
C GLU A 47 9.73 19.42 5.74
N LYS A 48 10.24 18.37 6.40
CA LYS A 48 11.40 18.44 7.29
C LYS A 48 12.72 18.16 6.60
N ASP A 49 12.68 17.73 5.34
CA ASP A 49 13.85 17.33 4.54
C ASP A 49 14.72 16.32 5.31
N GLY A 50 14.09 15.26 5.83
CA GLY A 50 14.82 14.27 6.61
C GLY A 50 13.97 13.13 7.15
N CYS A 51 14.67 12.11 7.66
CA CYS A 51 14.06 10.92 8.24
C CYS A 51 13.50 11.19 9.64
N VAL A 52 12.19 11.08 9.79
CA VAL A 52 11.51 11.15 11.08
C VAL A 52 11.15 9.75 11.57
N LYS A 53 11.04 9.59 12.89
CA LYS A 53 10.60 8.31 13.48
C LYS A 53 9.24 7.96 12.90
N SER A 54 9.02 6.68 12.59
CA SER A 54 7.76 6.22 12.03
C SER A 54 6.58 6.61 12.89
N ALA A 55 6.71 6.65 14.22
CA ALA A 55 5.65 7.07 15.14
C ALA A 55 5.42 8.59 15.22
N SER A 56 6.11 9.42 14.42
CA SER A 56 5.97 10.88 14.50
C SER A 56 4.53 11.33 14.24
N LEU A 57 4.09 12.36 14.98
CA LEU A 57 2.77 12.96 14.80
C LEU A 57 2.67 13.82 13.52
N ASP A 58 3.81 14.14 12.90
CA ASP A 58 3.87 14.83 11.62
C ASP A 58 3.49 13.92 10.45
N LEU A 59 3.54 12.59 10.66
CA LEU A 59 3.18 11.62 9.64
C LEU A 59 1.71 11.20 9.76
N ASP A 60 0.95 11.41 8.69
CA ASP A 60 -0.37 10.82 8.55
C ASP A 60 -0.30 9.34 8.11
N ASP A 61 -1.46 8.68 8.13
CA ASP A 61 -1.57 7.26 7.78
C ASP A 61 -1.36 6.99 6.29
N ASP A 62 -1.54 7.97 5.41
CA ASP A 62 -1.32 7.81 3.97
C ASP A 62 0.18 7.86 3.65
N GLN A 63 0.93 8.78 4.26
CA GLN A 63 2.39 8.84 4.20
C GLN A 63 3.01 7.54 4.73
N ARG A 64 2.51 7.04 5.87
CA ARG A 64 2.94 5.75 6.43
C ARG A 64 2.58 4.60 5.51
N TYR A 65 1.42 4.64 4.87
CA TYR A 65 1.02 3.60 3.93
C TYR A 65 1.93 3.57 2.71
N GLN A 66 2.23 4.72 2.10
CA GLN A 66 3.17 4.78 0.97
C GLN A 66 4.56 4.28 1.37
N ALA A 67 5.06 4.66 2.54
CA ALA A 67 6.31 4.14 3.09
C ALA A 67 6.28 2.62 3.27
N VAL A 68 5.18 2.06 3.78
CA VAL A 68 5.00 0.61 3.94
C VAL A 68 5.06 -0.12 2.60
N ARG A 69 4.39 0.41 1.57
CA ARG A 69 4.45 -0.17 0.21
C ARG A 69 5.88 -0.19 -0.31
N GLU A 70 6.55 0.96 -0.23
CA GLU A 70 7.92 1.12 -0.70
C GLU A 70 8.91 0.22 0.04
N LEU A 71 8.82 0.16 1.37
CA LEU A 71 9.68 -0.68 2.20
C LEU A 71 9.45 -2.18 1.97
N ALA A 72 8.21 -2.59 1.68
CA ALA A 72 7.89 -3.96 1.29
C ALA A 72 8.58 -4.34 -0.02
N TYR A 73 8.59 -3.42 -1.00
CA TYR A 73 9.28 -3.53 -2.29
C TYR A 73 10.79 -3.26 -2.24
N ALA A 74 11.33 -2.94 -1.08
CA ALA A 74 12.77 -2.79 -0.86
C ALA A 74 13.33 -3.96 -0.05
N GLY A 75 12.56 -5.03 0.15
CA GLY A 75 12.94 -6.16 1.01
C GLY A 75 13.20 -5.78 2.47
N ARG A 76 12.48 -4.79 3.03
CA ARG A 76 12.66 -4.30 4.42
C ARG A 76 11.46 -4.62 5.34
N PRO A 77 11.12 -5.90 5.55
CA PRO A 77 9.90 -6.29 6.28
C PRO A 77 9.91 -5.87 7.76
N ALA A 78 11.08 -5.81 8.42
CA ALA A 78 11.17 -5.32 9.79
C ALA A 78 10.81 -3.83 9.91
N SER A 79 11.19 -3.02 8.91
CA SER A 79 10.82 -1.61 8.85
C SER A 79 9.33 -1.44 8.56
N VAL A 80 8.76 -2.26 7.67
CA VAL A 80 7.30 -2.28 7.39
C VAL A 80 6.51 -2.40 8.69
N LEU A 81 6.81 -3.38 9.54
CA LEU A 81 6.08 -3.56 10.81
C LEU A 81 6.22 -2.36 11.75
N LYS A 82 7.41 -1.78 11.87
CA LYS A 82 7.64 -0.57 12.69
C LYS A 82 6.87 0.64 12.17
N VAL A 83 6.69 0.76 10.86
CA VAL A 83 5.89 1.86 10.27
C VAL A 83 4.40 1.63 10.51
N ILE A 84 3.93 0.40 10.35
CA ILE A 84 2.54 0.02 10.65
C ILE A 84 2.22 0.27 12.13
N ASP A 85 3.10 -0.09 13.06
CA ASP A 85 2.84 0.04 14.50
C ASP A 85 2.63 1.49 14.96
N GLY A 86 3.23 2.45 14.25
CA GLY A 86 2.98 3.86 14.53
C GLY A 86 1.65 4.39 13.97
N ALA A 87 1.05 3.71 12.98
CA ALA A 87 -0.14 4.20 12.29
C ALA A 87 -1.37 4.19 13.21
N LYS A 88 -2.25 5.17 13.04
CA LYS A 88 -3.50 5.22 13.82
C LYS A 88 -4.44 4.12 13.34
N ALA A 89 -4.61 3.97 12.04
CA ALA A 89 -5.42 2.95 11.39
C ALA A 89 -4.65 1.65 11.10
N LYS A 90 -3.70 1.25 11.95
CA LYS A 90 -2.85 0.06 11.76
C LYS A 90 -3.60 -1.27 11.55
N ASP A 91 -4.87 -1.35 11.96
CA ASP A 91 -5.77 -2.49 11.75
C ASP A 91 -6.70 -2.32 10.54
N SER A 92 -6.50 -1.31 9.69
CA SER A 92 -7.20 -1.17 8.41
C SER A 92 -6.78 -2.27 7.42
N PRO A 93 -7.62 -2.62 6.44
CA PRO A 93 -7.30 -3.66 5.45
C PRO A 93 -5.96 -3.45 4.77
N ARG A 94 -5.66 -2.22 4.35
CA ARG A 94 -4.42 -1.88 3.65
C ARG A 94 -3.16 -2.12 4.49
N PHE A 95 -3.18 -1.77 5.78
CA PHE A 95 -2.05 -2.06 6.67
C PHE A 95 -1.99 -3.53 7.09
N LEU A 96 -3.13 -4.20 7.27
CA LEU A 96 -3.16 -5.64 7.53
C LEU A 96 -2.62 -6.45 6.36
N THR A 97 -2.89 -6.06 5.12
CA THR A 97 -2.32 -6.66 3.90
C THR A 97 -0.79 -6.63 3.94
N TYR A 98 -0.19 -5.48 4.20
CA TYR A 98 1.28 -5.36 4.25
C TYR A 98 1.90 -5.90 5.55
N ARG A 99 1.14 -5.96 6.66
CA ARG A 99 1.56 -6.72 7.84
C ARG A 99 1.68 -8.20 7.50
N GLY A 100 0.68 -8.75 6.80
CA GLY A 100 0.73 -10.13 6.33
C GLY A 100 1.92 -10.38 5.42
N PHE A 101 2.17 -9.46 4.48
CA PHE A 101 3.33 -9.53 3.60
C PHE A 101 4.64 -9.58 4.39
N ALA A 102 4.86 -8.60 5.27
CA ALA A 102 6.10 -8.51 6.04
C ALA A 102 6.33 -9.73 6.96
N LEU A 103 5.27 -10.25 7.60
CA LEU A 103 5.35 -11.45 8.43
C LEU A 103 5.76 -12.68 7.61
N ARG A 104 5.21 -12.84 6.40
CA ARG A 104 5.58 -13.92 5.49
C ARG A 104 7.04 -13.84 5.08
N GLU A 105 7.53 -12.65 4.70
CA GLU A 105 8.94 -12.44 4.32
C GLU A 105 9.91 -12.74 5.47
N MET A 106 9.45 -12.63 6.73
CA MET A 106 10.22 -13.00 7.91
C MET A 106 10.03 -14.46 8.34
N GLY A 107 9.23 -15.25 7.61
CA GLY A 107 8.95 -16.66 7.91
C GLY A 107 7.87 -16.90 8.97
N ASP A 108 7.20 -15.86 9.48
CA ASP A 108 6.03 -16.00 10.35
C ASP A 108 4.76 -16.19 9.51
N PHE A 109 4.61 -17.40 8.98
CA PHE A 109 3.50 -17.76 8.10
C PHE A 109 2.15 -17.73 8.82
N ASP A 110 2.09 -18.16 10.09
CA ASP A 110 0.85 -18.17 10.86
C ASP A 110 0.36 -16.75 11.14
N GLY A 111 1.26 -15.86 11.56
CA GLY A 111 0.96 -14.43 11.72
C GLY A 111 0.55 -13.78 10.40
N ALA A 112 1.21 -14.15 9.30
CA ALA A 112 0.86 -13.64 7.98
C ALA A 112 -0.57 -13.99 7.57
N MET A 113 -0.94 -15.28 7.69
CA MET A 113 -2.28 -15.75 7.34
C MET A 113 -3.36 -15.10 8.20
N GLN A 114 -3.12 -14.92 9.50
CA GLN A 114 -4.04 -14.20 10.39
C GLN A 114 -4.25 -12.75 9.94
N ALA A 115 -3.18 -12.05 9.56
CA ALA A 115 -3.26 -10.67 9.08
C ALA A 115 -4.07 -10.57 7.78
N TYR A 116 -3.82 -11.44 6.80
CA TYR A 116 -4.60 -11.47 5.55
C TYR A 116 -6.07 -11.80 5.78
N GLN A 117 -6.37 -12.79 6.62
CA GLN A 117 -7.74 -13.17 6.96
C GLN A 117 -8.48 -12.01 7.62
N ARG A 118 -7.83 -11.26 8.52
CA ARG A 118 -8.41 -10.05 9.12
C ARG A 118 -8.64 -8.96 8.09
N ALA A 119 -7.69 -8.74 7.17
CA ALA A 119 -7.87 -7.78 6.08
C ALA A 119 -9.10 -8.12 5.23
N LEU A 120 -9.24 -9.40 4.84
CA LEU A 120 -10.34 -9.89 4.01
C LEU A 120 -11.69 -9.99 4.74
N ALA A 121 -11.67 -10.10 6.07
CA ALA A 121 -12.89 -10.03 6.88
C ALA A 121 -13.45 -8.61 6.96
N ILE A 122 -12.58 -7.59 6.93
CA ILE A 122 -12.98 -6.18 6.93
C ILE A 122 -13.32 -5.73 5.50
N ASP A 123 -12.51 -6.11 4.52
CA ASP A 123 -12.68 -5.78 3.10
C ASP A 123 -12.56 -7.05 2.25
N PRO A 124 -13.70 -7.72 1.94
CA PRO A 124 -13.71 -8.90 1.09
C PRO A 124 -13.27 -8.65 -0.36
N ASP A 125 -13.21 -7.39 -0.80
CA ASP A 125 -12.83 -6.98 -2.15
C ASP A 125 -11.36 -6.56 -2.25
N ASN A 126 -10.59 -6.68 -1.15
CA ASN A 126 -9.15 -6.44 -1.15
C ASN A 126 -8.40 -7.51 -1.97
N LEU A 127 -8.24 -7.27 -3.27
CA LEU A 127 -7.61 -8.20 -4.20
C LEU A 127 -6.13 -8.44 -3.86
N LEU A 128 -5.44 -7.40 -3.38
CA LEU A 128 -4.03 -7.49 -3.00
C LEU A 128 -3.82 -8.44 -1.81
N ALA A 129 -4.67 -8.35 -0.78
CA ALA A 129 -4.66 -9.28 0.34
C ALA A 129 -4.87 -10.73 -0.12
N ARG A 130 -5.79 -10.97 -1.05
CA ARG A 130 -6.00 -12.31 -1.64
C ARG A 130 -4.76 -12.81 -2.37
N SER A 131 -4.15 -11.95 -3.19
CA SER A 131 -2.95 -12.28 -3.94
C SER A 131 -1.79 -12.62 -3.01
N TYR A 132 -1.47 -11.76 -2.05
CA TYR A 132 -0.38 -12.00 -1.10
C TYR A 132 -0.62 -13.22 -0.20
N MET A 133 -1.86 -13.43 0.24
CA MET A 133 -2.25 -14.66 0.96
C MET A 133 -2.02 -15.90 0.09
N ALA A 134 -2.45 -15.88 -1.16
CA ALA A 134 -2.27 -16.97 -2.11
C ALA A 134 -0.80 -17.27 -2.41
N GLN A 135 0.04 -16.25 -2.51
CA GLN A 135 1.48 -16.44 -2.63
C GLN A 135 2.08 -17.07 -1.35
N GLY A 136 1.57 -16.74 -0.16
CA GLY A 136 1.90 -17.46 1.08
C GLY A 136 1.50 -18.93 1.04
N LEU A 137 0.31 -19.25 0.52
CA LEU A 137 -0.14 -20.63 0.33
C LEU A 137 0.80 -21.41 -0.61
N LEU A 138 1.33 -20.80 -1.66
CA LEU A 138 2.32 -21.44 -2.55
C LEU A 138 3.60 -21.83 -1.82
N THR A 139 4.10 -21.01 -0.89
CA THR A 139 5.29 -21.35 -0.09
C THR A 139 5.06 -22.53 0.86
N GLN A 140 3.80 -22.88 1.12
CA GLN A 140 3.38 -24.01 1.96
C GLN A 140 2.92 -25.22 1.11
N ASP A 141 3.23 -25.24 -0.19
CA ASP A 141 2.81 -26.28 -1.16
C ASP A 141 1.28 -26.40 -1.33
N ARG A 142 0.52 -25.38 -0.93
CA ARG A 142 -0.96 -25.33 -1.02
C ARG A 142 -1.41 -24.70 -2.34
N ARG A 143 -0.93 -25.27 -3.44
CA ARG A 143 -1.12 -24.72 -4.80
C ARG A 143 -2.59 -24.63 -5.23
N ASP A 144 -3.41 -25.64 -4.91
CA ASP A 144 -4.83 -25.66 -5.28
C ASP A 144 -5.63 -24.53 -4.61
N GLU A 145 -5.27 -24.18 -3.37
CA GLU A 145 -5.90 -23.07 -2.66
C GLU A 145 -5.46 -21.72 -3.20
N ALA A 146 -4.20 -21.60 -3.63
CA ALA A 146 -3.73 -20.41 -4.33
C ALA A 146 -4.45 -20.21 -5.68
N LEU A 147 -4.67 -21.29 -6.44
CA LEU A 147 -5.47 -21.26 -7.67
C LEU A 147 -6.93 -20.86 -7.41
N THR A 148 -7.51 -21.32 -6.30
CA THR A 148 -8.84 -20.89 -5.86
C THR A 148 -8.89 -19.38 -5.62
N GLN A 149 -7.87 -18.81 -4.97
CA GLN A 149 -7.81 -17.35 -4.78
C GLN A 149 -7.66 -16.59 -6.11
N LEU A 150 -6.91 -17.12 -7.07
CA LEU A 150 -6.81 -16.53 -8.40
C LEU A 150 -8.19 -16.46 -9.08
N GLN A 151 -8.96 -17.55 -9.04
CA GLN A 151 -10.33 -17.58 -9.56
C GLN A 151 -11.24 -16.56 -8.87
N ILE A 152 -11.10 -16.37 -7.55
CA ILE A 152 -11.86 -15.36 -6.81
C ILE A 152 -11.47 -13.94 -7.24
N ILE A 153 -10.17 -13.67 -7.45
CA ILE A 153 -9.69 -12.38 -7.96
C ILE A 153 -10.32 -12.09 -9.33
N GLU A 154 -10.31 -13.06 -10.23
CA GLU A 154 -10.92 -12.94 -11.57
C GLU A 154 -12.42 -12.71 -11.49
N ALA A 155 -13.14 -13.48 -10.66
CA ALA A 155 -14.58 -13.34 -10.47
C ALA A 155 -14.99 -11.98 -9.88
N LYS A 156 -14.09 -11.33 -9.13
CA LYS A 156 -14.27 -9.97 -8.61
C LYS A 156 -13.87 -8.86 -9.59
N GLY A 157 -13.58 -9.20 -10.85
CA GLY A 157 -13.16 -8.24 -11.86
C GLY A 157 -11.70 -7.82 -11.76
N GLY A 158 -10.88 -8.55 -11.00
CA GLY A 158 -9.47 -8.26 -10.81
C GLY A 158 -8.55 -8.62 -11.98
N SER A 159 -9.08 -9.17 -13.08
CA SER A 159 -8.29 -9.55 -14.24
C SER A 159 -7.48 -8.38 -14.80
N GLY A 160 -6.16 -8.54 -14.93
CA GLY A 160 -5.25 -7.48 -15.37
C GLY A 160 -4.84 -6.47 -14.29
N SER A 161 -5.38 -6.59 -13.07
CA SER A 161 -4.86 -5.86 -11.91
C SER A 161 -3.47 -6.37 -11.51
N TRP A 162 -2.74 -5.57 -10.73
CA TRP A 162 -1.47 -6.03 -10.16
C TRP A 162 -1.64 -7.27 -9.28
N ALA A 163 -2.69 -7.35 -8.48
CA ALA A 163 -2.97 -8.52 -7.64
C ALA A 163 -3.11 -9.81 -8.47
N HIS A 164 -3.77 -9.73 -9.62
CA HIS A 164 -3.94 -10.84 -10.56
C HIS A 164 -2.62 -11.24 -11.23
N GLU A 165 -1.90 -10.28 -11.78
CA GLU A 165 -0.63 -10.56 -12.48
C GLU A 165 0.46 -11.04 -11.53
N SER A 166 0.58 -10.44 -10.34
CA SER A 166 1.53 -10.86 -9.30
C SER A 166 1.30 -12.32 -8.87
N LEU A 167 0.04 -12.73 -8.66
CA LEU A 167 -0.25 -14.13 -8.31
C LEU A 167 0.03 -15.10 -9.48
N LYS A 168 -0.27 -14.70 -10.72
CA LYS A 168 0.06 -15.53 -11.90
C LYS A 168 1.56 -15.73 -12.05
N MET A 169 2.37 -14.69 -11.83
CA MET A 169 3.83 -14.80 -11.81
C MET A 169 4.29 -15.80 -10.73
N ALA A 170 3.80 -15.65 -9.50
CA ALA A 170 4.15 -16.56 -8.41
C ALA A 170 3.74 -18.02 -8.70
N LEU A 171 2.57 -18.24 -9.30
CA LEU A 171 2.13 -19.58 -9.74
C LEU A 171 3.06 -20.20 -10.79
N ARG A 172 3.69 -19.40 -11.66
CA ARG A 172 4.70 -19.86 -12.63
C ARG A 172 6.08 -20.10 -12.00
N GLY A 173 6.24 -19.83 -10.70
CA GLY A 173 7.54 -19.87 -10.02
C GLY A 173 8.40 -18.63 -10.28
N GLU A 174 7.83 -17.60 -10.90
CA GLU A 174 8.45 -16.28 -11.02
C GLU A 174 8.17 -15.52 -9.73
N TYR A 175 9.04 -15.67 -8.74
CA TYR A 175 9.01 -14.79 -7.58
C TYR A 175 9.47 -13.41 -8.03
N THR A 176 8.58 -12.42 -7.92
CA THR A 176 9.03 -11.03 -7.98
C THR A 176 10.05 -10.84 -6.87
N ASN A 177 11.27 -10.45 -7.21
CA ASN A 177 12.18 -9.88 -6.23
C ASN A 177 11.50 -8.58 -5.76
N TYR A 178 10.83 -8.69 -4.61
CA TYR A 178 10.46 -7.55 -3.80
C TYR A 178 11.71 -6.97 -3.11
#